data_AF-A0A413W9T6-F1
#
_entry.id   AF-A0A413W9T6-F1
#
_cell.length_a   1.000
_cell.length_b   1.000
_cell.length_c   1.000
_cell.angle_alpha   90.00
_cell.angle_beta   90.00
_cell.angle_gamma   90.00
#
_symmetry.space_group_name_H-M   'P 1'
#
loop_
_entity.id
_entity.type
_entity.pdbx_description
1 polymer ?
#
loop_
_entity_poly.entity_id
_entity_poly.type
_entity_poly.pdbx_seq_one_letter_code
_entity_poly.pdbx_strand_id
1 'polypeptide(L)'
;MATIFPREEKAEYLFDKILENPQACERLMETFYESVESDGEYSGEVLPPEKFAKALFDAYKNKDLTAFLLAICQHSMFDLLRNAYLVPFRFNADGHTNPYILTDGSGNLLNDCKKAVPDKMYHKFQKVYGQNDDVKMYLAEGYRKRHCYDEVTMEVKDYRMGEQLGVLLVYELPDTIKMKETEAQSYVAVMDLVMQLQEELPKSIVYYGQECLEEKGEHFDELGVFLPFTHFSERLEKHIETAKKIVYQYKE
;
A
#
# COMPACT_ATOMS: atom_id res chain seq x y z
N MET A 1 -6.83 -12.73 23.78
CA MET A 1 -7.80 -11.62 23.94
C MET A 1 -9.20 -12.20 24.00
N ALA A 2 -10.03 -11.71 24.92
CA ALA A 2 -11.46 -12.01 24.92
C ALA A 2 -12.13 -11.27 23.75
N THR A 3 -13.04 -11.92 23.04
CA THR A 3 -13.89 -11.25 22.04
C THR A 3 -14.85 -10.30 22.77
N ILE A 4 -15.18 -9.16 22.15
CA ILE A 4 -16.12 -8.18 22.73
C ILE A 4 -17.48 -8.84 22.99
N PHE A 5 -17.89 -9.78 22.13
CA PHE A 5 -19.09 -10.59 22.30
C PHE A 5 -18.74 -12.08 22.39
N PRO A 6 -19.47 -12.89 23.18
CA PRO A 6 -19.34 -14.34 23.16
C PRO A 6 -19.75 -14.87 21.79
N ARG A 7 -19.09 -15.94 21.33
CA ARG A 7 -19.43 -16.61 20.07
C ARG A 7 -20.54 -17.62 20.30
N GLU A 8 -21.37 -17.81 19.28
CA GLU A 8 -22.40 -18.84 19.27
C GLU A 8 -21.75 -20.22 19.14
N GLU A 9 -22.22 -21.17 19.95
CA GLU A 9 -21.73 -22.55 19.90
C GLU A 9 -22.36 -23.30 18.72
N LYS A 10 -21.54 -24.05 17.98
CA LYS A 10 -21.98 -24.93 16.87
C LYS A 10 -22.73 -24.21 15.74
N ALA A 11 -22.41 -22.94 15.51
CA ALA A 11 -23.02 -22.12 14.47
C ALA A 11 -22.77 -22.66 13.03
N GLU A 12 -21.82 -23.59 12.85
CA GLU A 12 -21.47 -24.16 11.55
C GLU A 12 -22.66 -24.81 10.87
N TYR A 13 -23.51 -25.52 11.61
CA TYR A 13 -24.71 -26.16 11.05
C TYR A 13 -25.70 -25.14 10.47
N LEU A 14 -25.85 -23.99 11.13
CA LEU A 14 -26.69 -22.90 10.64
C LEU A 14 -26.10 -22.29 9.36
N PHE A 15 -24.79 -22.08 9.33
CA PHE A 15 -24.10 -21.53 8.16
C PHE A 15 -24.21 -22.44 6.94
N ASP A 16 -23.98 -23.74 7.11
CA ASP A 16 -24.11 -24.72 6.03
C ASP A 16 -25.55 -24.73 5.48
N LYS A 17 -26.56 -24.61 6.35
CA LYS A 17 -27.98 -24.48 5.94
C LYS A 17 -28.29 -23.20 5.18
N ILE A 18 -27.66 -22.08 5.51
CA ILE A 18 -27.84 -20.81 4.79
C ILE A 18 -27.20 -20.90 3.40
N LEU A 19 -25.99 -21.48 3.30
CA LEU A 19 -25.27 -21.64 2.03
C LEU A 19 -25.99 -22.57 1.02
N GLU A 20 -26.82 -23.50 1.50
CA GLU A 20 -27.69 -24.33 0.65
C GLU A 20 -28.84 -23.54 -0.02
N ASN A 21 -29.12 -22.29 0.42
CA ASN A 21 -30.24 -21.48 -0.06
C ASN A 21 -29.75 -20.14 -0.68
N PRO A 22 -29.75 -20.02 -2.03
CA PRO A 22 -29.35 -18.80 -2.73
C PRO A 22 -30.07 -17.53 -2.26
N GLN A 23 -31.39 -17.61 -2.04
CA GLN A 23 -32.19 -16.46 -1.60
C GLN A 23 -31.83 -16.04 -0.17
N ALA A 24 -31.42 -16.99 0.69
CA ALA A 24 -30.94 -16.64 2.02
C ALA A 24 -29.58 -15.93 1.96
N CYS A 25 -28.71 -16.32 1.04
CA CYS A 25 -27.43 -15.64 0.80
C CYS A 25 -27.64 -14.22 0.26
N GLU A 26 -28.54 -14.04 -0.69
CA GLU A 26 -28.93 -12.72 -1.24
C GLU A 26 -29.46 -11.79 -0.13
N ARG A 27 -30.45 -12.25 0.64
CA ARG A 27 -31.01 -11.48 1.75
C ARG A 27 -29.97 -11.10 2.80
N LEU A 28 -29.04 -12.01 3.10
CA LEU A 28 -27.96 -11.75 4.06
C LEU A 28 -27.02 -10.65 3.54
N MET A 29 -26.65 -10.71 2.25
CA MET A 29 -25.81 -9.71 1.60
C MET A 29 -26.50 -8.34 1.57
N GLU A 30 -27.76 -8.27 1.16
CA GLU A 30 -28.57 -7.04 1.18
C GLU A 30 -28.62 -6.43 2.59
N THR A 31 -28.97 -7.24 3.59
CA THR A 31 -29.04 -6.80 5.00
C THR A 31 -27.70 -6.25 5.49
N PHE A 32 -26.59 -6.86 5.05
CA PHE A 32 -25.25 -6.38 5.40
C PHE A 32 -24.97 -5.00 4.79
N TYR A 33 -25.18 -4.82 3.49
CA TYR A 33 -24.89 -3.55 2.83
C TYR A 33 -25.81 -2.43 3.33
N GLU A 34 -27.11 -2.69 3.56
CA GLU A 34 -28.03 -1.74 4.20
C GLU A 34 -27.57 -1.30 5.61
N SER A 35 -26.89 -2.19 6.34
CA SER A 35 -26.39 -1.89 7.69
C SER A 35 -25.07 -1.12 7.68
N VAL A 36 -24.27 -1.24 6.61
CA VAL A 36 -22.96 -0.60 6.48
C VAL A 36 -23.07 0.75 5.77
N GLU A 37 -24.01 0.90 4.85
CA GLU A 37 -24.20 2.11 4.05
C GLU A 37 -25.42 2.89 4.55
N SER A 38 -25.20 4.05 5.19
CA SER A 38 -26.32 4.92 5.57
C SER A 38 -26.77 5.86 4.44
N ASP A 39 -25.92 6.21 3.46
CA ASP A 39 -26.23 7.28 2.47
C ASP A 39 -25.44 7.23 1.12
N GLY A 40 -24.87 6.10 0.69
CA GLY A 40 -24.05 6.06 -0.55
C GLY A 40 -24.22 4.79 -1.38
N GLU A 41 -24.02 4.89 -2.70
CA GLU A 41 -23.95 3.74 -3.61
C GLU A 41 -22.57 3.06 -3.48
N TYR A 42 -22.54 1.80 -3.01
CA TYR A 42 -21.36 0.96 -3.12
C TYR A 42 -20.92 0.83 -4.60
N SER A 43 -19.74 1.35 -4.94
CA SER A 43 -19.20 1.33 -6.31
C SER A 43 -18.13 0.26 -6.54
N GLY A 44 -17.90 -0.63 -5.56
CA GLY A 44 -17.02 -1.78 -5.72
C GLY A 44 -17.70 -2.93 -6.46
N GLU A 45 -16.92 -3.83 -7.07
CA GLU A 45 -17.50 -5.08 -7.58
C GLU A 45 -17.89 -5.95 -6.40
N VAL A 46 -19.19 -6.23 -6.31
CA VAL A 46 -19.79 -7.05 -5.26
C VAL A 46 -19.67 -8.51 -5.67
N LEU A 47 -19.15 -9.35 -4.77
CA LEU A 47 -19.13 -10.80 -5.00
C LEU A 47 -20.57 -11.34 -5.13
N PRO A 48 -20.78 -12.43 -5.87
CA PRO A 48 -22.06 -13.15 -5.84
C PRO A 48 -22.49 -13.47 -4.39
N PRO A 49 -23.79 -13.42 -4.07
CA PRO A 49 -24.28 -13.55 -2.69
C PRO A 49 -23.77 -14.79 -1.95
N GLU A 50 -23.68 -15.94 -2.62
CA GLU A 50 -23.20 -17.19 -2.03
C GLU A 50 -21.71 -17.11 -1.66
N LYS A 51 -20.92 -16.40 -2.48
CA LYS A 51 -19.49 -16.18 -2.22
C LYS A 51 -19.28 -15.18 -1.08
N PHE A 52 -20.10 -14.13 -1.03
CA PHE A 52 -20.15 -13.20 0.09
C PHE A 52 -20.48 -13.94 1.40
N ALA A 53 -21.58 -14.70 1.44
CA ALA A 53 -22.02 -15.42 2.62
C ALA A 53 -20.96 -16.44 3.08
N LYS A 54 -20.35 -17.15 2.14
CA LYS A 54 -19.26 -18.09 2.42
C LYS A 54 -18.06 -17.38 3.05
N ALA A 55 -17.59 -16.27 2.46
CA ALA A 55 -16.47 -15.51 3.00
C ALA A 55 -16.77 -14.96 4.41
N LEU A 56 -18.00 -14.49 4.65
CA LEU A 56 -18.46 -14.01 5.95
C LEU A 56 -18.43 -15.13 7.00
N PHE A 57 -18.97 -16.32 6.67
CA PHE A 57 -18.99 -17.45 7.59
C PHE A 57 -17.60 -18.04 7.84
N ASP A 58 -16.75 -18.12 6.80
CA ASP A 58 -15.38 -18.59 6.93
C ASP A 58 -14.55 -17.62 7.80
N ALA A 59 -14.73 -16.31 7.65
CA ALA A 59 -14.10 -15.31 8.50
C ALA A 59 -14.59 -15.41 9.95
N TYR A 60 -15.88 -15.64 10.18
CA TYR A 60 -16.40 -15.91 11.52
C TYR A 60 -15.75 -17.16 12.12
N LYS A 61 -15.72 -18.28 11.39
CA LYS A 61 -15.11 -19.55 11.83
C LYS A 61 -13.64 -19.37 12.17
N ASN A 62 -12.86 -18.87 11.22
CA ASN A 62 -11.40 -18.87 11.23
C ASN A 62 -10.77 -17.63 11.88
N LYS A 63 -11.58 -16.61 12.22
CA LYS A 63 -11.10 -15.28 12.67
C LYS A 63 -10.24 -14.58 11.61
N ASP A 64 -10.53 -14.85 10.34
CA ASP A 64 -9.78 -14.30 9.21
C ASP A 64 -10.48 -13.05 8.67
N LEU A 65 -10.21 -11.92 9.31
CA LEU A 65 -10.74 -10.62 8.89
C LEU A 65 -10.26 -10.23 7.49
N THR A 66 -9.02 -10.57 7.14
CA THR A 66 -8.45 -10.24 5.83
C THR A 66 -9.23 -10.94 4.72
N ALA A 67 -9.54 -12.22 4.87
CA ALA A 67 -10.36 -12.94 3.90
C ALA A 67 -11.73 -12.30 3.68
N PHE A 68 -12.35 -11.75 4.75
CA PHE A 68 -13.61 -11.03 4.64
C PHE A 68 -13.46 -9.65 3.98
N LEU A 69 -12.44 -8.88 4.33
CA LEU A 69 -12.18 -7.57 3.71
C LEU A 69 -11.91 -7.69 2.22
N LEU A 70 -11.23 -8.75 1.78
CA LEU A 70 -11.06 -9.05 0.35
C LEU A 70 -12.41 -9.27 -0.35
N ALA A 71 -13.38 -9.86 0.34
CA ALA A 71 -14.73 -10.08 -0.20
C ALA A 71 -15.57 -8.80 -0.27
N ILE A 72 -15.41 -7.89 0.71
CA ILE A 72 -16.28 -6.71 0.83
C ILE A 72 -15.69 -5.41 0.30
N CYS A 73 -14.37 -5.30 0.14
CA CYS A 73 -13.72 -4.09 -0.37
C CYS A 73 -12.45 -4.37 -1.19
N GLN A 74 -12.14 -5.64 -1.47
CA GLN A 74 -10.99 -6.04 -2.29
C GLN A 74 -9.66 -5.44 -1.79
N HIS A 75 -9.54 -5.37 -0.47
CA HIS A 75 -8.34 -4.94 0.23
C HIS A 75 -8.08 -5.86 1.41
N SER A 76 -6.83 -6.25 1.62
CA SER A 76 -6.41 -6.82 2.89
C SER A 76 -6.36 -5.73 3.97
N MET A 77 -6.26 -6.13 5.25
CA MET A 77 -6.00 -5.19 6.35
C MET A 77 -4.80 -4.28 6.06
N PHE A 78 -3.70 -4.84 5.55
CA PHE A 78 -2.49 -4.07 5.26
C PHE A 78 -2.64 -3.18 4.03
N ASP A 79 -3.46 -3.56 3.04
CA ASP A 79 -3.76 -2.63 1.93
C ASP A 79 -4.54 -1.43 2.43
N LEU A 80 -5.52 -1.62 3.32
CA LEU A 80 -6.25 -0.50 3.92
C LEU A 80 -5.31 0.41 4.71
N LEU A 81 -4.40 -0.16 5.52
CA LEU A 81 -3.41 0.63 6.26
C LEU A 81 -2.48 1.42 5.32
N ARG A 82 -1.98 0.80 4.25
CA ARG A 82 -1.13 1.48 3.24
C ARG A 82 -1.91 2.56 2.48
N ASN A 83 -3.14 2.27 2.10
CA ASN A 83 -4.00 3.21 1.36
C ASN A 83 -4.46 4.38 2.22
N ALA A 84 -4.54 4.19 3.54
CA ALA A 84 -4.73 5.24 4.53
C ALA A 84 -3.44 5.99 4.91
N TYR A 85 -2.31 5.65 4.27
CA TYR A 85 -0.98 6.22 4.54
C TYR A 85 -0.52 6.03 5.99
N LEU A 86 -0.97 4.94 6.63
CA LEU A 86 -0.62 4.60 8.01
C LEU A 86 0.60 3.70 8.11
N VAL A 87 0.94 2.97 7.05
CA VAL A 87 2.14 2.12 7.03
C VAL A 87 2.84 2.26 5.67
N PRO A 88 4.17 2.08 5.61
CA PRO A 88 4.88 2.18 4.34
C PRO A 88 4.61 0.99 3.42
N PHE A 89 4.90 1.17 2.14
CA PHE A 89 4.99 0.10 1.16
C PHE A 89 6.33 -0.63 1.30
N ARG A 90 6.36 -1.93 1.02
CA ARG A 90 7.63 -2.66 0.88
C ARG A 90 8.24 -2.38 -0.49
N PHE A 91 9.54 -2.12 -0.53
CA PHE A 91 10.28 -2.14 -1.79
C PHE A 91 10.25 -3.54 -2.39
N ASN A 92 9.96 -3.62 -3.69
CA ASN A 92 10.09 -4.83 -4.50
C ASN A 92 9.41 -6.09 -3.91
N ALA A 93 8.27 -5.90 -3.24
CA ALA A 93 7.58 -6.96 -2.50
C ALA A 93 7.05 -8.07 -3.43
N ASP A 94 7.23 -9.32 -2.99
CA ASP A 94 6.68 -10.53 -3.62
C ASP A 94 7.21 -10.74 -5.05
N GLY A 95 8.47 -10.35 -5.31
CA GLY A 95 9.10 -10.49 -6.63
C GLY A 95 8.65 -9.46 -7.66
N HIS A 96 7.87 -8.45 -7.25
CA HIS A 96 7.41 -7.38 -8.12
C HIS A 96 8.08 -6.06 -7.79
N THR A 97 8.73 -5.44 -8.77
CA THR A 97 9.34 -4.12 -8.62
C THR A 97 8.29 -3.06 -8.28
N ASN A 98 8.44 -2.36 -7.15
CA ASN A 98 7.61 -1.21 -6.78
C ASN A 98 8.39 -0.33 -5.78
N PRO A 99 8.59 0.96 -6.09
CA PRO A 99 8.22 1.65 -7.33
C PRO A 99 9.13 1.24 -8.50
N TYR A 100 8.65 1.42 -9.74
CA TYR A 100 9.47 1.25 -10.94
C TYR A 100 10.36 2.45 -11.14
N ILE A 101 11.68 2.27 -10.98
CA ILE A 101 12.68 3.30 -11.26
C ILE A 101 12.82 3.48 -12.78
N LEU A 102 12.67 4.71 -13.25
CA LEU A 102 12.66 5.06 -14.69
C LEU A 102 13.95 5.77 -15.13
N THR A 103 14.78 6.19 -14.18
CA THR A 103 16.07 6.86 -14.44
C THR A 103 17.23 6.14 -13.80
N ASP A 104 18.41 6.25 -14.40
CA ASP A 104 19.65 5.82 -13.75
C ASP A 104 20.08 6.78 -12.62
N GLY A 105 21.17 6.45 -11.94
CA GLY A 105 21.75 7.27 -10.87
C GLY A 105 22.32 8.62 -11.35
N SER A 106 22.37 8.88 -12.66
CA SER A 106 22.74 10.16 -13.26
C SER A 106 21.52 10.97 -13.75
N GLY A 107 20.30 10.51 -13.46
CA GLY A 107 19.05 11.19 -13.83
C GLY A 107 18.64 10.99 -15.30
N ASN A 108 19.27 10.08 -16.04
CA ASN A 108 18.92 9.80 -17.43
C ASN A 108 17.85 8.72 -17.53
N LEU A 109 16.87 8.89 -18.42
CA LEU A 109 15.85 7.85 -18.65
C LEU A 109 16.50 6.55 -19.13
N LEU A 110 16.12 5.45 -18.49
CA LEU A 110 16.46 4.11 -18.94
C LEU A 110 15.88 3.88 -20.35
N ASN A 111 16.63 3.20 -21.22
CA ASN A 111 16.31 3.12 -22.65
C ASN A 111 14.89 2.60 -22.94
N ASP A 112 14.40 1.66 -22.13
CA ASP A 112 13.09 1.05 -22.30
C ASP A 112 11.94 1.97 -21.83
N CYS A 113 12.23 3.02 -21.05
CA CYS A 113 11.25 3.91 -20.45
C CYS A 113 11.00 5.20 -21.25
N LYS A 114 11.87 5.52 -22.23
CA LYS A 114 11.85 6.82 -22.95
C LYS A 114 10.51 7.16 -23.62
N LYS A 115 9.72 6.17 -24.02
CA LYS A 115 8.42 6.39 -24.68
C LYS A 115 7.24 6.49 -23.71
N ALA A 116 7.41 6.08 -22.45
CA ALA A 116 6.34 6.03 -21.45
C ALA A 116 6.24 7.32 -20.61
N VAL A 117 7.35 8.07 -20.50
CA VAL A 117 7.41 9.29 -19.68
C VAL A 117 7.10 10.52 -20.54
N PRO A 118 6.09 11.33 -20.19
CA PRO A 118 5.85 12.61 -20.87
C PRO A 118 7.01 13.59 -20.68
N ASP A 119 7.48 14.22 -21.77
CA ASP A 119 8.61 15.15 -21.76
C ASP A 119 8.49 16.23 -20.69
N LYS A 120 7.27 16.77 -20.48
CA LYS A 120 7.00 17.79 -19.47
C LYS A 120 7.32 17.31 -18.05
N MET A 121 7.02 16.05 -17.73
CA MET A 121 7.31 15.49 -16.40
C MET A 121 8.80 15.19 -16.26
N TYR A 122 9.43 14.69 -17.32
CA TYR A 122 10.87 14.46 -17.31
C TYR A 122 11.68 15.76 -17.12
N HIS A 123 11.32 16.85 -17.82
CA HIS A 123 11.96 18.16 -17.65
C HIS A 123 11.80 18.70 -16.21
N LYS A 124 10.63 18.50 -15.59
CA LYS A 124 10.43 18.89 -14.18
C LYS A 124 11.34 18.11 -13.25
N PHE A 125 11.47 16.81 -13.47
CA PHE A 125 12.40 15.96 -12.72
C PHE A 125 13.85 16.42 -12.92
N GLN A 126 14.31 16.60 -14.16
CA GLN A 126 15.68 17.03 -14.46
C GLN A 126 16.05 18.35 -13.76
N LYS A 127 15.10 19.30 -13.70
CA LYS A 127 15.30 20.57 -13.01
C LYS A 127 15.61 20.38 -11.53
N VAL A 128 14.84 19.56 -10.82
CA VAL A 128 15.02 19.34 -9.38
C VAL A 128 16.19 18.40 -9.09
N TYR A 129 16.43 17.42 -9.97
CA TYR A 129 17.56 16.51 -9.86
C TYR A 129 18.89 17.28 -9.89
N GLY A 130 19.07 18.21 -10.83
CA GLY A 130 20.28 19.04 -10.91
C GLY A 130 20.48 20.06 -9.78
N GLN A 131 19.57 20.11 -8.80
CA GLN A 131 19.67 20.97 -7.61
C GLN A 131 19.91 20.18 -6.32
N ASN A 132 19.92 18.83 -6.38
CA ASN A 132 19.91 17.95 -5.21
C ASN A 132 20.94 16.83 -5.35
N ASP A 133 22.20 17.13 -5.04
CA ASP A 133 23.31 16.16 -5.11
C ASP A 133 23.51 15.36 -3.81
N ASP A 134 22.80 15.74 -2.74
CA ASP A 134 22.93 15.21 -1.38
C ASP A 134 21.96 14.07 -1.05
N VAL A 135 21.09 13.70 -1.99
CA VAL A 135 20.11 12.61 -1.85
C VAL A 135 20.00 11.81 -3.13
N LYS A 136 19.91 10.47 -3.02
CA LYS A 136 19.62 9.60 -4.18
C LYS A 136 18.21 9.92 -4.67
N MET A 137 18.09 10.38 -5.91
CA MET A 137 16.82 10.84 -6.48
C MET A 137 16.56 10.18 -7.83
N TYR A 138 15.35 9.66 -8.01
CA TYR A 138 14.93 9.00 -9.24
C TYR A 138 13.57 9.50 -9.70
N LEU A 139 13.37 9.51 -11.02
CA LEU A 139 12.02 9.51 -11.57
C LEU A 139 11.49 8.08 -11.46
N ALA A 140 10.29 7.91 -10.91
CA ALA A 140 9.72 6.60 -10.71
C ALA A 140 8.20 6.56 -11.00
N GLU A 141 7.70 5.37 -11.29
CA GLU A 141 6.28 5.05 -11.33
C GLU A 141 5.93 4.20 -10.10
N GLY A 142 5.19 4.79 -9.17
CA GLY A 142 4.64 4.08 -8.01
C GLY A 142 3.25 3.55 -8.34
N TYR A 143 2.90 2.37 -7.81
CA TYR A 143 1.56 1.83 -7.92
C TYR A 143 1.12 1.15 -6.62
N ARG A 144 -0.19 0.95 -6.49
CA ARG A 144 -0.81 0.21 -5.39
C ARG A 144 -1.18 -1.18 -5.85
N LYS A 145 -1.08 -2.16 -4.95
CA LYS A 145 -1.62 -3.49 -5.17
C LYS A 145 -3.09 -3.50 -4.71
N ARG A 146 -3.95 -4.12 -5.52
CA ARG A 146 -5.30 -4.56 -5.11
C ARG A 146 -5.29 -6.07 -5.10
N HIS A 147 -5.84 -6.65 -4.05
CA HIS A 147 -6.05 -8.09 -3.94
C HIS A 147 -7.54 -8.34 -4.12
N CYS A 148 -7.92 -9.16 -5.08
CA CYS A 148 -9.31 -9.58 -5.22
C CYS A 148 -9.42 -11.09 -5.36
N TYR A 149 -10.61 -11.61 -5.08
CA TYR A 149 -10.90 -13.00 -5.36
C TYR A 149 -11.16 -13.18 -6.85
N ASP A 150 -10.57 -14.23 -7.42
CA ASP A 150 -10.98 -14.70 -8.73
C ASP A 150 -12.46 -15.10 -8.71
N GLU A 151 -13.21 -14.58 -9.69
CA GLU A 151 -14.64 -14.79 -9.82
C GLU A 151 -15.04 -16.26 -10.02
N VAL A 152 -14.11 -17.14 -10.39
CA VAL A 152 -14.36 -18.57 -10.57
C VAL A 152 -13.74 -19.37 -9.43
N THR A 153 -12.42 -19.25 -9.22
CA THR A 153 -11.66 -20.13 -8.32
C THR A 153 -11.69 -19.72 -6.86
N MET A 154 -12.07 -18.48 -6.52
CA MET A 154 -11.92 -17.89 -5.18
C MET A 154 -10.45 -17.84 -4.70
N GLU A 155 -9.48 -17.94 -5.62
CA GLU A 155 -8.07 -17.69 -5.29
C GLU A 155 -7.80 -16.18 -5.25
N VAL A 156 -6.86 -15.76 -4.41
CA VAL A 156 -6.44 -14.36 -4.34
C VAL A 156 -5.59 -14.04 -5.56
N LYS A 157 -5.95 -12.97 -6.27
CA LYS A 157 -5.20 -12.42 -7.40
C LYS A 157 -4.77 -10.98 -7.12
N ASP A 158 -3.58 -10.65 -7.58
CA ASP A 158 -2.97 -9.33 -7.42
C ASP A 158 -3.10 -8.52 -8.70
N TYR A 159 -3.57 -7.28 -8.57
CA TYR A 159 -3.66 -6.31 -9.66
C TYR A 159 -2.92 -5.03 -9.30
N ARG A 160 -2.32 -4.40 -10.31
CA ARG A 160 -1.76 -3.06 -10.18
C ARG A 160 -2.85 -2.04 -10.39
N MET A 161 -2.82 -0.97 -9.61
CA MET A 161 -3.72 0.16 -9.77
C MET A 161 -3.11 1.44 -9.23
N GLY A 162 -3.64 2.56 -9.72
CA GLY A 162 -3.25 3.88 -9.24
C GLY A 162 -1.79 4.19 -9.58
N GLU A 163 -1.34 3.77 -10.76
CA GLU A 163 -0.04 4.08 -11.31
C GLU A 163 0.13 5.60 -11.37
N GLN A 164 1.22 6.09 -10.78
CA GLN A 164 1.52 7.51 -10.70
C GLN A 164 3.00 7.72 -10.97
N LEU A 165 3.29 8.66 -11.87
CA LEU A 165 4.63 9.19 -12.05
C LEU A 165 4.96 10.21 -10.94
N GLY A 166 6.19 10.18 -10.46
CA GLY A 166 6.64 11.10 -9.41
C GLY A 166 8.14 11.02 -9.18
N VAL A 167 8.60 11.82 -8.20
CA VAL A 167 9.98 11.79 -7.75
C VAL A 167 10.11 10.86 -6.55
N LEU A 168 11.06 9.94 -6.60
CA LEU A 168 11.45 9.09 -5.47
C LEU A 168 12.75 9.64 -4.87
N LEU A 169 12.71 9.97 -3.59
CA LEU A 169 13.89 10.29 -2.78
C LEU A 169 14.25 9.04 -1.97
N VAL A 170 15.49 8.58 -2.07
CA VAL A 170 15.96 7.38 -1.39
C VAL A 170 17.01 7.74 -0.35
N TYR A 171 16.83 7.21 0.86
CA TYR A 171 17.66 7.47 2.01
C TYR A 171 18.10 6.15 2.65
N GLU A 172 19.36 6.08 3.03
CA GLU A 172 19.87 5.03 3.92
C GLU A 172 19.54 5.39 5.36
N LEU A 173 18.78 4.55 6.06
CA LEU A 173 18.60 4.68 7.49
C LEU A 173 19.69 3.85 8.20
N PRO A 174 20.36 4.39 9.24
CA PRO A 174 21.32 3.61 10.02
C PRO A 174 20.62 2.38 10.62
N ASP A 175 21.37 1.28 10.78
CA ASP A 175 20.93 -0.05 11.27
C ASP A 175 20.43 -0.05 12.75
N THR A 176 20.14 1.12 13.31
CA THR A 176 19.59 1.28 14.65
C THR A 176 18.14 0.80 14.76
N ILE A 177 17.46 0.57 13.63
CA ILE A 177 16.24 -0.23 13.58
C ILE A 177 16.64 -1.72 13.65
N LYS A 178 17.07 -2.15 14.85
CA LYS A 178 17.43 -3.55 15.18
C LYS A 178 16.66 -4.55 14.32
N MET A 179 17.32 -5.51 13.64
CA MET A 179 16.67 -6.61 12.89
C MET A 179 15.32 -6.98 13.52
N LYS A 180 14.24 -6.51 12.89
CA LYS A 180 12.89 -6.71 13.40
C LYS A 180 12.40 -8.01 12.81
N GLU A 181 12.03 -8.95 13.67
CA GLU A 181 11.63 -10.31 13.27
C GLU A 181 10.37 -10.32 12.39
N THR A 182 9.58 -9.24 12.43
CA THR A 182 8.31 -9.12 11.69
C THR A 182 8.16 -7.76 11.00
N GLU A 183 7.49 -7.77 9.84
CA GLU A 183 7.11 -6.57 9.09
C GLU A 183 6.36 -5.52 9.94
N ALA A 184 5.46 -5.97 10.82
CA ALA A 184 4.70 -5.07 11.68
C ALA A 184 5.61 -4.30 12.65
N GLN A 185 6.60 -4.99 13.23
CA GLN A 185 7.59 -4.31 14.04
C GLN A 185 8.34 -3.29 13.17
N SER A 186 8.76 -3.68 11.95
CA SER A 186 9.48 -2.82 11.01
C SER A 186 8.73 -1.51 10.73
N TYR A 187 7.44 -1.62 10.45
CA TYR A 187 6.58 -0.46 10.21
C TYR A 187 6.42 0.43 11.44
N VAL A 188 6.35 -0.14 12.64
CA VAL A 188 6.31 0.64 13.88
C VAL A 188 7.58 1.50 14.07
N ALA A 189 8.75 1.09 13.56
CA ALA A 189 9.94 1.95 13.69
C ALA A 189 9.76 3.27 12.96
N VAL A 190 9.28 3.20 11.73
CA VAL A 190 9.16 4.36 10.84
C VAL A 190 7.78 5.03 10.93
N MET A 191 6.91 4.59 11.85
CA MET A 191 5.54 5.08 11.96
C MET A 191 5.48 6.59 12.21
N ASP A 192 6.24 7.09 13.19
CA ASP A 192 6.25 8.51 13.52
C ASP A 192 6.74 9.37 12.35
N LEU A 193 7.73 8.87 11.60
CA LEU A 193 8.21 9.49 10.37
C LEU A 193 7.12 9.52 9.29
N VAL A 194 6.41 8.40 9.07
CA VAL A 194 5.31 8.32 8.11
C VAL A 194 4.22 9.33 8.50
N MET A 195 3.86 9.43 9.78
CA MET A 195 2.84 10.37 10.27
C MET A 195 3.27 11.83 10.05
N GLN A 196 4.51 12.18 10.37
CA GLN A 196 5.04 13.53 10.14
C GLN A 196 5.08 13.88 8.65
N LEU A 197 5.46 12.92 7.79
CA LEU A 197 5.40 13.10 6.34
C LEU A 197 3.95 13.28 5.84
N GLN A 198 2.96 12.59 6.42
CA GLN A 198 1.56 12.81 6.03
C GLN A 198 1.00 14.14 6.50
N GLU A 199 1.46 14.68 7.63
CA GLU A 199 1.06 15.99 8.13
C GLU A 199 1.57 17.13 7.22
N GLU A 200 2.85 17.09 6.87
CA GLU A 200 3.52 18.16 6.09
C GLU A 200 3.45 17.95 4.57
N LEU A 201 3.37 16.69 4.12
CA LEU A 201 3.28 16.26 2.72
C LEU A 201 2.15 15.23 2.52
N PRO A 202 0.87 15.65 2.66
CA PRO A 202 -0.27 14.75 2.51
C PRO A 202 -0.26 14.04 1.16
N LYS A 203 -0.47 12.72 1.15
CA LYS A 203 -0.44 11.85 -0.03
C LYS A 203 0.95 11.54 -0.59
N SER A 204 2.02 11.90 0.12
CA SER A 204 3.32 11.29 -0.12
C SER A 204 3.24 9.79 0.17
N ILE A 205 3.98 8.97 -0.58
CA ILE A 205 4.01 7.53 -0.38
C ILE A 205 5.38 7.16 0.19
N VAL A 206 5.40 6.47 1.32
CA VAL A 206 6.64 6.00 1.93
C VAL A 206 6.87 4.55 1.56
N TYR A 207 8.08 4.23 1.14
CA TYR A 207 8.59 2.88 0.93
C TYR A 207 9.63 2.58 1.99
N TYR A 208 9.65 1.35 2.48
CA TYR A 208 10.63 0.89 3.46
C TYR A 208 11.03 -0.55 3.17
N GLY A 209 12.33 -0.80 3.16
CA GLY A 209 12.94 -2.12 2.94
C GLY A 209 14.10 -2.33 3.90
N GLN A 210 14.14 -3.50 4.54
CA GLN A 210 15.23 -3.85 5.46
C GLN A 210 16.39 -4.49 4.72
N GLU A 211 17.62 -4.14 5.08
CA GLU A 211 18.88 -4.67 4.49
C GLU A 211 18.92 -4.65 2.95
N CYS A 212 18.19 -3.73 2.32
CA CYS A 212 18.05 -3.67 0.87
C CYS A 212 19.27 -3.01 0.19
N LEU A 213 20.10 -2.29 0.95
CA LEU A 213 21.30 -1.62 0.45
C LEU A 213 22.55 -2.21 1.09
N GLU A 214 23.55 -2.53 0.28
CA GLU A 214 24.89 -2.89 0.74
C GLU A 214 25.88 -1.82 0.27
N GLU A 215 26.47 -1.08 1.21
CA GLU A 215 27.57 -0.15 0.92
C GLU A 215 28.80 -0.53 1.74
N LYS A 216 29.93 -0.79 1.06
CA LYS A 216 31.22 -1.12 1.69
C LYS A 216 31.17 -2.33 2.65
N GLY A 217 30.24 -3.26 2.44
CA GLY A 217 30.05 -4.46 3.27
C GLY A 217 29.20 -4.22 4.52
N GLU A 218 28.59 -3.05 4.66
CA GLU A 218 27.56 -2.76 5.66
C GLU A 218 26.19 -2.77 4.98
N HIS A 219 25.21 -3.39 5.64
CA HIS A 219 23.82 -3.41 5.19
C HIS A 219 23.05 -2.24 5.81
N PHE A 220 22.20 -1.60 5.01
CA PHE A 220 21.38 -0.47 5.44
C PHE A 220 19.91 -0.72 5.11
N ASP A 221 19.06 -0.18 5.98
CA ASP A 221 17.65 -0.04 5.69
C ASP A 221 17.45 1.07 4.64
N GLU A 222 16.57 0.80 3.68
CA GLU A 222 16.22 1.72 2.61
C GLU A 222 14.87 2.37 2.90
N LEU A 223 14.84 3.71 2.91
CA LEU A 223 13.62 4.50 2.99
C LEU A 223 13.44 5.29 1.70
N GLY A 224 12.29 5.08 1.04
CA GLY A 224 11.84 5.86 -0.10
C GLY A 224 10.76 6.84 0.29
N VAL A 225 10.90 8.11 -0.06
CA VAL A 225 9.80 9.08 -0.05
C VAL A 225 9.43 9.40 -1.48
N PHE A 226 8.25 8.95 -1.90
CA PHE A 226 7.72 9.15 -3.23
C PHE A 226 6.71 10.30 -3.24
N LEU A 227 6.92 11.22 -4.18
CA LEU A 227 6.12 12.43 -4.38
C LEU A 227 5.44 12.34 -5.76
N PRO A 228 4.21 11.82 -5.84
CA PRO A 228 3.44 11.77 -7.07
C PRO A 228 3.26 13.15 -7.70
N PHE A 229 3.51 13.29 -9.00
CA PHE A 229 3.26 14.55 -9.71
C PHE A 229 1.79 14.97 -9.67
N THR A 230 0.86 14.03 -9.56
CA THR A 230 -0.57 14.33 -9.38
C THR A 230 -0.85 15.28 -8.20
N HIS A 231 0.02 15.30 -7.19
CA HIS A 231 -0.15 16.13 -5.99
C HIS A 231 0.99 17.12 -5.76
N PHE A 232 2.22 16.81 -6.18
CA PHE A 232 3.42 17.56 -5.83
C PHE A 232 4.10 18.24 -7.02
N SER A 233 3.50 18.20 -8.21
CA SER A 233 4.10 18.80 -9.42
C SER A 233 4.17 20.33 -9.38
N GLU A 234 3.34 20.97 -8.56
CA GLU A 234 3.45 22.39 -8.22
C GLU A 234 4.37 22.54 -7.02
N ARG A 235 5.32 23.48 -7.06
CA ARG A 235 6.29 23.73 -5.97
C ARG A 235 7.10 22.49 -5.55
N LEU A 236 7.37 21.59 -6.50
CA LEU A 236 8.10 20.34 -6.29
C LEU A 236 9.42 20.53 -5.50
N GLU A 237 10.20 21.57 -5.81
CA GLU A 237 11.42 21.93 -5.09
C GLU A 237 11.19 22.09 -3.58
N LYS A 238 10.14 22.83 -3.20
CA LYS A 238 9.77 23.02 -1.78
C LYS A 238 9.34 21.71 -1.14
N HIS A 239 8.59 20.87 -1.85
CA HIS A 239 8.14 19.57 -1.31
C HIS A 239 9.31 18.62 -1.07
N ILE A 240 10.29 18.61 -1.98
CA ILE A 240 11.54 17.84 -1.82
C ILE A 240 12.30 18.35 -0.59
N GLU A 241 12.44 19.67 -0.42
CA GLU A 241 13.14 20.23 0.73
C GLU A 241 12.43 19.93 2.06
N THR A 242 11.11 19.98 2.11
CA THR A 242 10.32 19.54 3.27
C THR A 242 10.56 18.07 3.57
N ALA A 243 10.53 17.18 2.56
CA ALA A 243 10.77 15.75 2.75
C ALA A 243 12.17 15.48 3.29
N LYS A 244 13.19 16.10 2.68
CA LYS A 244 14.59 16.00 3.13
C LYS A 244 14.74 16.44 4.58
N LYS A 245 14.19 17.60 4.94
CA LYS A 245 14.25 18.13 6.31
C LYS A 245 13.66 17.14 7.31
N ILE A 246 12.47 16.59 7.03
CA ILE A 246 11.80 15.64 7.92
C ILE A 246 12.64 14.36 8.08
N VAL A 247 13.14 13.79 6.98
CA VAL A 247 13.93 12.55 7.04
C VAL A 247 15.28 12.75 7.70
N TYR A 248 15.99 13.85 7.44
CA TYR A 248 17.28 14.13 8.09
C TYR A 248 17.10 14.37 9.60
N GLN A 249 16.06 15.08 10.02
CA GLN A 249 15.74 15.26 11.44
C GLN A 249 15.41 13.94 12.15
N TYR A 250 14.80 12.98 11.45
CA TYR A 250 14.51 11.66 12.00
C TYR A 250 15.77 10.78 12.13
N LYS A 251 16.82 11.05 11.35
CA LYS A 251 18.10 10.33 11.41
C LYS A 251 19.02 10.81 12.53
N GLU A 252 18.83 12.03 13.04
CA GLU A 252 19.59 12.64 14.14
C GLU A 252 19.18 12.09 15.51
#